data_AF-A0A151IZE2-F1
#
_entry.id   AF-A0A151IZE2-F1
#
_cell.length_a   1.000
_cell.length_b   1.000
_cell.length_c   1.000
_cell.angle_alpha   90.00
_cell.angle_beta   90.00
_cell.angle_gamma   90.00
#
_symmetry.space_group_name_H-M   'P 1'
#
loop_
_entity.id
_entity.type
_entity.pdbx_description
1 polymer ?
#
loop_
_entity_poly.entity_id
_entity_poly.type
_entity_poly.pdbx_seq_one_letter_code
_entity_poly.pdbx_strand_id
1 'polypeptide(L)' 'MPPKKQTFTIDQEFLLIDAVKNRPQLWDVSDPMYRRNDIKEVLWQEVADLTGIPNITGK' A
#
# COMPACT_ATOMS: atom_id res chain seq x y z
N MET A 1 18.72 -1.51 -17.66
CA MET A 1 19.08 -1.08 -16.29
C MET A 1 18.31 -1.94 -15.30
N PRO A 2 18.95 -2.61 -14.34
CA PRO A 2 18.21 -3.30 -13.29
C PRO A 2 17.46 -2.27 -12.42
N PRO A 3 16.20 -2.52 -12.03
CA PRO A 3 15.47 -1.62 -11.14
C PRO A 3 16.24 -1.57 -9.81
N LYS A 4 16.50 -0.35 -9.31
CA LYS A 4 17.09 -0.17 -7.98
C LYS A 4 16.14 -0.82 -6.98
N LYS A 5 16.62 -1.83 -6.24
CA LYS A 5 15.87 -2.41 -5.13
C LYS A 5 15.65 -1.28 -4.13
N GLN A 6 14.40 -0.91 -3.90
CA GLN A 6 14.05 0.12 -2.94
C GLN A 6 14.30 -0.46 -1.55
N THR A 7 15.26 0.10 -0.84
CA THR A 7 15.59 -0.31 0.53
C THR A 7 14.69 0.48 1.47
N PHE A 8 13.72 -0.18 2.09
CA PHE A 8 12.91 0.41 3.15
C PHE A 8 13.69 0.38 4.47
N THR A 9 13.47 1.37 5.33
CA THR A 9 13.92 1.26 6.72
C THR A 9 12.98 0.35 7.52
N ILE A 10 13.46 -0.20 8.63
CA ILE A 10 12.64 -1.04 9.53
C ILE A 10 11.38 -0.28 9.99
N ASP A 11 11.52 1.01 10.33
CA ASP A 11 10.40 1.84 10.76
C ASP A 11 9.36 2.03 9.64
N GLN A 12 9.82 2.19 8.40
CA GLN A 12 8.94 2.28 7.23
C GLN A 12 8.20 0.96 6.95
N GLU A 13 8.86 -0.18 7.15
CA GLU A 13 8.21 -1.49 7.02
C GLU A 13 7.13 -1.69 8.07
N PHE A 14 7.38 -1.34 9.34
CA PHE A 14 6.38 -1.40 10.39
C PHE A 14 5.18 -0.50 10.09
N LEU A 15 5.45 0.75 9.69
CA LEU A 15 4.41 1.71 9.35
C LEU A 15 3.57 1.24 8.15
N LEU A 16 4.21 0.63 7.14
CA LEU A 16 3.53 0.05 5.98
C LEU A 16 2.63 -1.11 6.38
N ILE A 17 3.14 -2.04 7.19
CA ILE A 17 2.37 -3.18 7.69
C ILE A 17 1.14 -2.70 8.46
N ASP A 18 1.32 -1.74 9.37
CA ASP A 18 0.21 -1.22 10.18
C ASP A 18 -0.80 -0.43 9.33
N ALA A 19 -0.33 0.36 8.35
CA ALA A 19 -1.21 1.08 7.44
C ALA A 19 -2.07 0.15 6.58
N VAL A 20 -1.52 -0.98 6.11
CA VAL A 20 -2.25 -1.99 5.34
C VAL A 20 -3.18 -2.83 6.22
N LYS A 21 -2.74 -3.24 7.41
CA LYS A 21 -3.56 -4.01 8.35
C LYS A 21 -4.87 -3.30 8.71
N ASN A 22 -4.83 -1.99 8.89
CA ASN A 22 -6.00 -1.17 9.21
C ASN A 22 -6.97 -0.95 8.04
N ARG A 23 -6.66 -1.46 6.84
CA ARG A 23 -7.47 -1.30 5.61
C ARG A 23 -7.84 -2.68 5.04
N PRO A 24 -8.86 -3.35 5.58
CA PRO A 24 -9.26 -4.69 5.11
C PRO A 24 -9.61 -4.73 3.62
N GLN A 25 -10.04 -3.60 3.03
CA GLN A 25 -10.31 -3.48 1.59
C GLN A 25 -9.09 -3.82 0.71
N LEU A 26 -7.87 -3.71 1.25
CA LEU A 26 -6.64 -4.02 0.54
C LEU A 26 -6.31 -5.53 0.54
N TRP A 27 -6.67 -6.28 1.59
CA TRP A 27 -6.17 -7.64 1.80
C TRP A 27 -7.24 -8.68 2.15
N ASP A 28 -8.38 -8.30 2.74
CA ASP A 28 -9.46 -9.21 3.10
C ASP A 28 -10.38 -9.46 1.90
N VAL A 29 -10.34 -10.68 1.37
CA VAL A 29 -11.17 -11.11 0.23
C VAL A 29 -12.67 -11.14 0.53
N SER A 30 -13.04 -11.14 1.82
CA SER A 30 -14.43 -11.13 2.29
C SER A 30 -14.98 -9.72 2.41
N ASP A 31 -14.12 -8.69 2.41
CA ASP A 31 -14.54 -7.30 2.42
C ASP A 31 -15.29 -6.97 1.11
N PRO A 32 -16.52 -6.43 1.18
CA PRO A 32 -17.31 -6.08 -0.02
C PRO A 32 -16.57 -5.15 -0.99
N MET A 33 -15.65 -4.33 -0.49
CA MET A 33 -14.87 -3.37 -1.27
C MET A 33 -13.57 -3.96 -1.81
N TYR A 34 -13.19 -5.19 -1.44
CA TYR A 34 -11.97 -5.82 -1.95
C TYR A 34 -11.95 -5.95 -3.48
N ARG A 35 -13.09 -6.08 -4.14
CA ARG A 35 -13.13 -6.17 -5.62
C ARG A 35 -13.13 -4.80 -6.31
N ARG A 36 -13.18 -3.71 -5.56
CA ARG A 36 -13.22 -2.34 -6.08
C ARG A 36 -11.81 -1.79 -6.29
N ASN A 37 -11.31 -1.96 -7.51
CA ASN A 37 -9.97 -1.50 -7.90
C ASN A 37 -9.81 0.03 -7.80
N ASP A 38 -10.88 0.79 -8.08
CA ASP A 38 -10.93 2.23 -7.91
C ASP A 38 -10.66 2.66 -6.47
N ILE A 39 -11.22 1.95 -5.50
CA ILE A 39 -10.97 2.20 -4.07
C ILE A 39 -9.54 1.76 -3.70
N LYS A 40 -9.08 0.61 -4.20
CA LYS A 40 -7.73 0.10 -3.89
C LYS A 40 -6.64 1.06 -4.34
N GLU A 41 -6.77 1.68 -5.50
CA GLU A 41 -5.80 2.66 -6.00
C GLU A 41 -5.68 3.86 -5.06
N VAL A 42 -6.82 4.40 -4.62
CA VAL A 42 -6.87 5.50 -3.64
C VAL A 42 -6.25 5.08 -2.31
N LEU A 43 -6.61 3.90 -1.79
CA LEU A 43 -6.10 3.40 -0.51
C LEU A 43 -4.58 3.13 -0.56
N TRP A 44 -4.06 2.61 -1.66
CA TRP A 44 -2.61 2.46 -1.83
C TRP A 44 -1.89 3.81 -1.92
N GLN A 45 -2.52 4.82 -2.52
CA GLN A 45 -1.98 6.18 -2.51
C GLN A 45 -1.94 6.75 -1.09
N GLU A 46 -3.01 6.58 -0.29
CA GLU A 46 -2.99 7.00 1.10
C GLU A 46 -1.91 6.29 1.93
N VAL A 47 -1.72 4.98 1.72
CA VAL A 47 -0.67 4.20 2.39
C VAL A 47 0.71 4.72 2.00
N ALA A 48 0.92 5.05 0.72
CA ALA A 48 2.15 5.64 0.23
C ALA A 48 2.44 7.02 0.87
N ASP A 49 1.43 7.89 0.91
CA ASP A 49 1.54 9.22 1.50
C ASP A 49 1.84 9.15 3.01
N LEU A 50 1.23 8.20 3.72
CA LEU A 50 1.46 7.97 5.15
C LEU A 50 2.85 7.42 5.47
N THR A 51 3.35 6.50 4.63
CA THR A 51 4.63 5.81 4.86
C THR A 51 5.83 6.56 4.29
N GLY A 52 5.59 7.57 3.46
CA GLY A 52 6.62 8.23 2.65
C GLY A 52 7.22 7.30 1.59
N ILE A 53 6.56 6.18 1.29
CA ILE A 53 6.97 5.22 0.26
C ILE A 53 6.21 5.57 -1.02
N PRO A 54 6.88 5.83 -2.15
CA PRO A 54 6.18 6.16 -3.39
C PRO A 54 5.32 4.98 -3.87
N ASN A 55 4.06 5.28 -4.20
CA ASN A 55 3.16 4.36 -4.84
C ASN A 55 3.65 4.03 -6.27
N ILE A 56 4.28 2.87 -6.44
CA ILE A 56 4.76 2.39 -7.75
C ILE A 56 3.66 1.79 -8.64
N THR A 57 2.43 1.70 -8.13
CA THR A 57 1.28 1.14 -8.88
C THR A 57 0.56 2.15 -9.77
N GLY A 58 0.88 3.46 -9.67
CA GLY A 58 0.36 4.48 -10.58
C GLY A 58 1.19 4.54 -11.86
N LYS A 59 0.62 4.10 -12.99
CA LYS A 59 1.21 4.24 -14.33
C LYS A 59 0.17 4.68 -15.33
#